data_AF-A0A951TMM7-F1
#
_entry.id   AF-A0A951TMM7-F1
#
_cell.length_a   1.000
_cell.length_b   1.000
_cell.length_c   1.000
_cell.angle_alpha   90.00
_cell.angle_beta   90.00
_cell.angle_gamma   90.00
#
_symmetry.space_group_name_H-M   'P 1'
#
loop_
_entity.id
_entity.type
_entity.pdbx_description
1 polymer ?
#
loop_
_entity_poly.entity_id
_entity_poly.type
_entity_poly.pdbx_seq_one_letter_code
_entity_poly.pdbx_strand_id
1 'polypeptide(L)'
;MNRTVLTDLALAPLAGYAGTKLMEPVGAKLYQLESQADREREDAVRPGAPYALAADKTADLLGLNLSDKNKERLSLLFHYGLAIQWAPVYAVLRRRTTLGPASAGLATGAAMSLIADEMMTPALGFSAPNRAYPLSTHVRGFVGHLVFGLGVAATTELGWKLLGRRP
;
A
#
# COMPACT_ATOMS: atom_id res chain seq x y z
N MET A 1 27.49 6.76 3.42
CA MET A 1 26.30 6.38 2.62
C MET A 1 26.31 7.17 1.31
N ASN A 2 26.08 6.55 0.15
CA ASN A 2 26.09 7.25 -1.14
C ASN A 2 24.96 8.30 -1.20
N ARG A 3 25.23 9.50 -1.75
CA ARG A 3 24.28 10.62 -1.86
C ARG A 3 23.00 10.25 -2.63
N THR A 4 23.10 9.29 -3.54
CA THR A 4 21.96 8.68 -4.24
C THR A 4 21.05 7.91 -3.27
N VAL A 5 21.61 7.06 -2.43
CA VAL A 5 20.85 6.28 -1.43
C VAL A 5 20.19 7.20 -0.41
N LEU A 6 20.90 8.25 0.04
CA LEU A 6 20.33 9.28 0.91
C LEU A 6 19.13 9.98 0.28
N THR A 7 19.20 10.27 -1.02
CA THR A 7 18.10 10.91 -1.75
C THR A 7 16.88 9.98 -1.83
N ASP A 8 17.11 8.72 -2.17
CA ASP A 8 16.04 7.72 -2.28
C ASP A 8 15.36 7.48 -0.91
N LEU A 9 16.14 7.43 0.18
CA LEU A 9 15.62 7.32 1.55
C LEU A 9 14.80 8.54 1.96
N ALA A 10 15.16 9.75 1.51
CA ALA A 10 14.40 10.96 1.81
C ALA A 10 13.11 11.06 0.96
N LEU A 11 13.13 10.58 -0.29
CA LEU A 11 11.97 10.61 -1.18
C LEU A 11 10.96 9.50 -0.87
N ALA A 12 11.40 8.34 -0.38
CA ALA A 12 10.52 7.20 -0.14
C ALA A 12 9.31 7.52 0.78
N PRO A 13 9.46 8.22 1.92
CA PRO A 13 8.31 8.59 2.74
C PRO A 13 7.31 9.49 2.03
N LEU A 14 7.80 10.47 1.26
CA LEU A 14 6.95 11.39 0.49
C LEU A 14 6.22 10.65 -0.63
N ALA A 15 6.93 9.76 -1.33
CA ALA A 15 6.38 8.96 -2.42
C ALA A 15 5.33 7.96 -1.91
N GLY A 16 5.61 7.26 -0.81
CA GLY A 16 4.64 6.36 -0.16
C GLY A 16 3.39 7.11 0.27
N TYR A 17 3.54 8.24 0.98
CA TYR A 17 2.41 9.07 1.40
C TYR A 17 1.58 9.59 0.21
N ALA A 18 2.23 10.14 -0.81
CA ALA A 18 1.56 10.63 -2.02
C ALA A 18 0.83 9.52 -2.76
N GLY A 19 1.44 8.34 -2.91
CA GLY A 19 0.82 7.15 -3.49
C GLY A 19 -0.45 6.76 -2.74
N THR A 20 -0.41 6.72 -1.40
CA THR A 20 -1.59 6.42 -0.58
C THR A 20 -2.70 7.45 -0.80
N LYS A 21 -2.37 8.75 -0.81
CA LYS A 21 -3.36 9.82 -1.01
C LYS A 21 -3.99 9.85 -2.41
N LEU A 22 -3.28 9.36 -3.43
CA LEU A 22 -3.85 9.20 -4.76
C LEU A 22 -4.74 7.97 -4.86
N MET A 23 -4.37 6.87 -4.17
CA MET A 23 -5.11 5.61 -4.18
C MET A 23 -6.45 5.69 -3.44
N GLU A 24 -6.47 6.26 -2.24
CA GLU A 24 -7.64 6.33 -1.33
C GLU A 24 -8.96 6.74 -2.04
N PRO A 25 -9.04 7.88 -2.76
CA PRO A 25 -10.27 8.30 -3.42
C PRO A 25 -10.68 7.39 -4.59
N VAL A 26 -9.70 6.80 -5.29
CA VAL A 26 -9.98 5.85 -6.39
C VAL A 26 -10.61 4.58 -5.82
N GLY A 27 -10.04 4.03 -4.75
CA GLY A 27 -10.59 2.87 -4.06
C GLY A 27 -12.01 3.14 -3.55
N ALA A 28 -12.25 4.30 -2.94
CA ALA A 28 -13.58 4.69 -2.47
C ALA A 28 -14.58 4.80 -3.63
N LYS A 29 -14.17 5.39 -4.76
CA LYS A 29 -15.05 5.52 -5.94
C LYS A 29 -15.36 4.18 -6.57
N LEU A 30 -14.38 3.29 -6.71
CA LEU A 30 -14.58 1.94 -7.23
C LEU A 30 -15.53 1.14 -6.34
N TYR A 31 -15.39 1.23 -5.02
CA TYR A 31 -16.32 0.59 -4.07
C TYR A 31 -17.77 1.04 -4.28
N GLN A 32 -17.99 2.34 -4.53
CA GLN A 32 -19.33 2.86 -4.81
C GLN A 32 -19.92 2.35 -6.13
N LEU A 33 -19.08 1.99 -7.09
CA LEU A 33 -19.48 1.46 -8.40
C LEU A 33 -19.70 -0.06 -8.39
N GLU A 34 -19.25 -0.76 -7.35
CA GLU A 34 -19.49 -2.20 -7.19
C GLU A 34 -20.99 -2.49 -7.03
N SER A 35 -21.37 -3.73 -7.39
CA SER A 35 -22.73 -4.20 -7.20
C SER A 35 -23.07 -4.25 -5.70
N GLN A 36 -24.35 -4.04 -5.36
CA GLN A 36 -24.80 -4.13 -3.97
C GLN A 36 -24.50 -5.53 -3.38
N ALA A 37 -24.73 -6.58 -4.16
CA ALA A 37 -24.46 -7.96 -3.73
C ALA A 37 -22.99 -8.21 -3.40
N ASP A 38 -22.05 -7.66 -4.18
CA ASP A 38 -20.62 -7.78 -3.89
C ASP A 38 -20.25 -7.02 -2.62
N ARG A 39 -20.76 -5.80 -2.44
CA ARG A 39 -20.50 -5.02 -1.21
C ARG A 39 -21.03 -5.72 0.04
N GLU A 40 -22.25 -6.23 -0.01
CA GLU A 40 -22.84 -6.99 1.11
C GLU A 40 -22.02 -8.24 1.43
N ARG A 41 -21.55 -8.96 0.40
CA ARG A 41 -20.66 -10.12 0.58
C ARG A 41 -19.32 -9.72 1.19
N GLU A 42 -18.71 -8.64 0.71
CA GLU A 42 -17.44 -8.11 1.23
C GLU A 42 -17.59 -7.70 2.69
N ASP A 43 -18.64 -6.93 3.03
CA ASP A 43 -18.88 -6.43 4.38
C ASP A 43 -19.22 -7.57 5.35
N ALA A 44 -19.93 -8.61 4.90
CA ALA A 44 -20.25 -9.78 5.71
C ALA A 44 -19.00 -10.59 6.12
N VAL A 45 -17.95 -10.58 5.29
CA VAL A 45 -16.71 -11.34 5.55
C VAL A 45 -15.57 -10.48 6.05
N ARG A 46 -15.69 -9.14 6.03
CA ARG A 46 -14.64 -8.23 6.48
C ARG A 46 -14.61 -8.12 8.01
N PRO A 47 -13.57 -8.64 8.69
CA PRO A 47 -13.46 -8.52 10.14
C PRO A 47 -13.14 -7.10 10.63
N GLY A 48 -12.66 -6.23 9.73
CA GLY A 48 -12.26 -4.86 10.02
C GLY A 48 -11.29 -4.33 8.97
N ALA A 49 -10.75 -3.14 9.19
CA ALA A 49 -9.68 -2.61 8.35
C ALA A 49 -8.37 -3.40 8.58
N PRO A 50 -7.66 -3.86 7.53
CA PRO A 50 -6.48 -4.70 7.70
C PRO A 50 -5.38 -4.10 8.58
N TYR A 51 -5.13 -2.79 8.48
CA TYR A 51 -4.13 -2.09 9.29
C TYR A 51 -4.54 -1.95 10.76
N ALA A 52 -5.84 -1.91 11.08
CA ALA A 52 -6.33 -1.93 12.46
C ALA A 52 -6.17 -3.33 13.06
N LEU A 53 -6.50 -4.37 12.30
CA LEU A 53 -6.31 -5.76 12.72
C LEU A 53 -4.83 -6.10 12.91
N ALA A 54 -3.95 -5.58 12.04
CA ALA A 54 -2.50 -5.70 12.21
C ALA A 54 -2.03 -5.02 13.50
N ALA A 55 -2.57 -3.83 13.81
CA ALA A 55 -2.27 -3.12 15.05
C ALA A 55 -2.69 -3.91 16.29
N ASP A 56 -3.95 -4.37 16.34
CA ASP A 56 -4.48 -5.14 17.47
C ASP A 56 -3.70 -6.43 17.67
N LYS A 57 -3.54 -7.25 16.62
CA LYS A 57 -2.81 -8.52 16.73
C LYS A 57 -1.36 -8.34 17.14
N THR A 58 -0.70 -7.28 16.68
CA THR A 58 0.70 -7.00 17.07
C THR A 58 0.78 -6.57 18.53
N ALA A 59 -0.16 -5.73 19.00
CA ALA A 59 -0.23 -5.34 20.40
C ALA A 59 -0.47 -6.55 21.31
N ASP A 60 -1.42 -7.42 20.94
CA ASP A 60 -1.75 -8.63 21.67
C ASP A 60 -0.57 -9.60 21.72
N LEU A 61 0.12 -9.83 20.59
CA LEU A 61 1.31 -10.69 20.51
C LEU A 61 2.44 -10.20 21.42
N LEU A 62 2.57 -8.88 21.58
CA LEU A 62 3.58 -8.25 22.44
C LEU A 62 3.12 -8.09 23.90
N GLY A 63 1.90 -8.52 24.24
CA GLY A 63 1.31 -8.34 25.58
C GLY A 63 1.09 -6.87 25.96
N LEU A 64 0.91 -5.98 24.97
CA LEU A 64 0.75 -4.55 25.19
C LEU A 64 -0.73 -4.19 25.35
N ASN A 65 -1.11 -3.72 26.54
CA ASN A 65 -2.44 -3.14 26.75
C ASN A 65 -2.44 -1.67 26.31
N LEU A 66 -2.83 -1.43 25.06
CA LEU A 66 -2.88 -0.09 24.46
C LEU A 66 -4.26 0.54 24.65
N SER A 67 -4.27 1.83 25.04
CA SER A 67 -5.49 2.64 24.97
C SER A 67 -5.97 2.80 23.52
N ASP A 68 -7.26 3.08 23.33
CA ASP A 68 -7.86 3.24 21.99
C ASP A 68 -7.11 4.27 21.12
N LYS A 69 -6.69 5.38 21.73
CA LYS A 69 -5.88 6.41 21.07
C LYS A 69 -4.53 5.88 20.57
N ASN A 70 -3.88 5.00 21.34
CA ASN A 70 -2.61 4.39 20.94
C ASN A 70 -2.82 3.31 19.88
N LYS A 71 -3.92 2.56 19.95
CA LYS A 71 -4.32 1.60 18.89
C LYS A 71 -4.58 2.32 17.57
N GLU A 72 -5.29 3.44 17.59
CA GLU A 72 -5.52 4.28 16.41
C GLU A 72 -4.20 4.77 15.80
N ARG A 73 -3.27 5.25 16.63
CA ARG A 73 -1.93 5.66 16.16
C ARG A 73 -1.14 4.50 15.57
N LEU A 74 -1.20 3.32 16.18
CA LEU A 74 -0.53 2.12 15.68
C LEU A 74 -1.16 1.66 14.35
N SER A 75 -2.48 1.74 14.24
CA SER A 75 -3.25 1.48 13.02
C SER A 75 -2.82 2.40 11.87
N LEU A 76 -2.68 3.71 12.13
CA LEU A 76 -2.12 4.67 11.17
C LEU A 76 -0.66 4.38 10.83
N LEU A 77 0.14 3.94 11.80
CA LEU A 77 1.52 3.51 11.58
C LEU A 77 1.58 2.29 10.66
N PHE A 78 0.71 1.29 10.82
CA PHE A 78 0.63 0.16 9.88
C PHE A 78 0.20 0.61 8.48
N HIS A 79 -0.82 1.47 8.40
CA HIS A 79 -1.34 1.94 7.12
C HIS A 79 -0.28 2.71 6.31
N TYR A 80 0.29 3.77 6.88
CA TYR A 80 1.32 4.57 6.19
C TYR A 80 2.69 3.89 6.20
N GLY A 81 3.02 3.12 7.23
CA GLY A 81 4.30 2.43 7.34
C GLY A 81 4.50 1.41 6.23
N LEU A 82 3.46 0.64 5.88
CA LEU A 82 3.51 -0.27 4.73
C LEU A 82 3.79 0.49 3.42
N ALA A 83 3.07 1.59 3.19
CA ALA A 83 3.25 2.42 1.99
C ALA A 83 4.68 3.00 1.88
N ILE A 84 5.22 3.52 2.98
CA ILE A 84 6.57 4.08 3.05
C ILE A 84 7.62 2.98 2.86
N GLN A 85 7.43 1.81 3.47
CA GLN A 85 8.32 0.66 3.32
C GLN A 85 8.31 0.11 1.89
N TRP A 86 7.19 0.21 1.17
CA TRP A 86 7.06 -0.32 -0.18
C TRP A 86 7.59 0.61 -1.27
N ALA A 87 7.56 1.93 -1.06
CA ALA A 87 8.00 2.91 -2.06
C ALA A 87 9.43 2.69 -2.62
N PRO A 88 10.44 2.26 -1.84
CA PRO A 88 11.79 1.96 -2.36
C PRO A 88 11.84 0.89 -3.46
N VAL A 89 10.83 0.00 -3.56
CA VAL A 89 10.76 -1.01 -4.64
C VAL A 89 10.80 -0.34 -6.02
N TYR A 90 10.14 0.81 -6.17
CA TYR A 90 10.17 1.60 -7.40
C TYR A 90 11.60 2.01 -7.79
N ALA A 91 12.34 2.57 -6.83
CA ALA A 91 13.71 3.02 -7.06
C ALA A 91 14.60 1.84 -7.45
N VAL A 92 14.48 0.69 -6.77
CA VAL A 92 15.22 -0.53 -7.12
C VAL A 92 14.92 -0.97 -8.55
N LEU A 93 13.65 -1.03 -8.95
CA LEU A 93 13.27 -1.39 -10.32
C LEU A 93 13.87 -0.42 -11.34
N ARG A 94 13.78 0.89 -11.09
CA ARG A 94 14.33 1.92 -12.01
C ARG A 94 15.85 1.84 -12.16
N ARG A 95 16.58 1.45 -11.12
CA ARG A 95 18.05 1.34 -11.14
C ARG A 95 18.58 0.01 -11.64
N ARG A 96 17.79 -1.07 -11.52
CA ARG A 96 18.23 -2.44 -11.78
C ARG A 96 17.66 -3.04 -13.06
N THR A 97 16.75 -2.34 -13.74
CA THR A 97 16.08 -2.83 -14.94
C THR A 97 16.02 -1.74 -16.01
N THR A 98 15.52 -2.10 -17.20
CA THR A 98 15.25 -1.16 -18.30
C THR A 98 13.83 -0.59 -18.29
N LEU A 99 13.04 -0.87 -17.24
CA LEU A 99 11.66 -0.39 -17.13
C LEU A 99 11.62 1.14 -17.05
N GLY A 100 10.79 1.76 -17.89
CA GLY A 100 10.48 3.17 -17.78
C GLY A 100 9.67 3.52 -16.53
N PRO A 101 9.44 4.81 -16.24
CA PRO A 101 8.76 5.25 -15.03
C PRO A 101 7.38 4.62 -14.83
N ALA A 102 6.52 4.65 -15.85
CA ALA A 102 5.17 4.10 -15.75
C ALA A 102 5.17 2.59 -15.50
N SER A 103 5.97 1.82 -16.24
CA SER A 103 6.01 0.37 -16.09
C SER A 103 6.64 -0.07 -14.76
N ALA A 104 7.67 0.64 -14.27
CA ALA A 104 8.22 0.40 -12.93
C ALA A 104 7.21 0.76 -11.82
N GLY A 105 6.45 1.84 -11.98
CA GLY A 105 5.38 2.22 -11.05
C GLY A 105 4.26 1.18 -11.00
N LEU A 106 3.74 0.76 -12.16
CA LEU A 106 2.73 -0.29 -12.27
C LEU A 106 3.23 -1.63 -11.69
N ALA A 107 4.48 -2.01 -11.97
CA ALA A 107 5.07 -3.22 -11.39
C ALA A 107 5.20 -3.13 -9.86
N THR A 108 5.57 -1.96 -9.33
CA THR A 108 5.64 -1.71 -7.88
C THR A 108 4.27 -1.90 -7.22
N GLY A 109 3.23 -1.30 -7.81
CA GLY A 109 1.85 -1.41 -7.35
C GLY A 109 1.29 -2.83 -7.46
N ALA A 110 1.46 -3.46 -8.62
CA ALA A 110 1.00 -4.84 -8.84
C ALA A 110 1.67 -5.81 -7.86
N ALA A 111 2.98 -5.67 -7.63
CA ALA A 111 3.68 -6.47 -6.63
C ALA A 111 3.15 -6.22 -5.21
N MET A 112 2.80 -4.97 -4.87
CA MET A 112 2.19 -4.65 -3.57
C MET A 112 0.86 -5.36 -3.40
N SER A 113 -0.04 -5.29 -4.37
CA SER A 113 -1.34 -5.95 -4.29
C SER A 113 -1.18 -7.47 -4.15
N LEU A 114 -0.33 -8.11 -4.96
CA LEU A 114 -0.16 -9.56 -4.91
C LEU A 114 0.53 -10.05 -3.62
N ILE A 115 1.52 -9.30 -3.11
CA ILE A 115 2.29 -9.73 -1.93
C ILE A 115 1.60 -9.27 -0.65
N ALA A 116 1.23 -8.00 -0.54
CA ALA A 116 0.61 -7.46 0.67
C ALA A 116 -0.84 -7.93 0.80
N ASP A 117 -1.70 -7.64 -0.18
CA ASP A 117 -3.14 -7.94 -0.06
C ASP A 117 -3.41 -9.42 -0.22
N GLU A 118 -2.90 -10.05 -1.28
CA GLU A 118 -3.31 -11.41 -1.64
C GLU A 118 -2.53 -12.50 -0.88
N MET A 119 -1.36 -12.19 -0.31
CA MET A 119 -0.54 -13.18 0.38
C MET A 119 -0.40 -12.87 1.88
N MET A 120 0.23 -11.75 2.23
CA MET A 120 0.59 -11.47 3.63
C MET A 120 -0.63 -11.19 4.50
N THR A 121 -1.54 -10.35 4.04
CA THR A 121 -2.73 -9.93 4.81
C THR A 121 -3.59 -11.13 5.25
N PRO A 122 -4.01 -12.06 4.36
CA PRO A 122 -4.74 -13.25 4.78
C PRO A 122 -3.87 -14.24 5.57
N ALA A 123 -2.59 -14.43 5.21
CA ALA A 123 -1.71 -15.38 5.90
C ALA A 123 -1.43 -15.00 7.37
N LEU A 124 -1.39 -13.70 7.66
CA LEU A 124 -1.26 -13.15 9.02
C LEU A 124 -2.64 -12.97 9.70
N GLY A 125 -3.72 -13.25 8.97
CA GLY A 125 -5.10 -13.11 9.41
C GLY A 125 -5.49 -11.66 9.71
N PHE A 126 -4.91 -10.70 8.99
CA PHE A 126 -5.33 -9.29 8.98
C PHE A 126 -6.55 -9.07 8.05
N SER A 127 -6.99 -10.12 7.36
CA SER A 127 -8.26 -10.17 6.61
C SER A 127 -8.85 -11.58 6.70
N ALA A 128 -10.07 -11.75 6.19
CA ALA A 128 -10.57 -13.08 5.85
C ALA A 128 -9.77 -13.70 4.69
N PRO A 129 -9.90 -15.03 4.44
CA PRO A 129 -9.27 -15.67 3.29
C PRO A 129 -9.78 -15.07 1.95
N ASN A 130 -8.90 -14.92 0.96
CA ASN A 130 -9.23 -14.26 -0.31
C ASN A 130 -10.47 -14.83 -1.00
N ARG A 131 -10.64 -16.16 -0.98
CA ARG A 131 -11.81 -16.83 -1.60
C ARG A 131 -13.16 -16.43 -0.99
N ALA A 132 -13.16 -15.83 0.20
CA ALA A 132 -14.38 -15.32 0.83
C ALA A 132 -14.87 -14.02 0.16
N TYR A 133 -13.94 -13.18 -0.29
CA TYR A 133 -14.25 -11.91 -0.95
C TYR A 133 -14.75 -12.11 -2.39
N PRO A 134 -15.60 -11.19 -2.91
CA PRO A 134 -15.95 -11.17 -4.33
C PRO A 134 -14.76 -10.76 -5.19
N LEU A 135 -14.79 -11.13 -6.47
CA LEU A 135 -13.74 -10.78 -7.44
C LEU A 135 -13.55 -9.26 -7.56
N SER A 136 -14.63 -8.49 -7.43
CA SER A 136 -14.60 -7.03 -7.47
C SER A 136 -13.71 -6.43 -6.38
N THR A 137 -13.69 -6.98 -5.16
CA THR A 137 -12.78 -6.56 -4.08
C THR A 137 -11.32 -6.66 -4.52
N HIS A 138 -10.93 -7.78 -5.13
CA HIS A 138 -9.57 -8.02 -5.61
C HIS A 138 -9.20 -7.07 -6.75
N VAL A 139 -10.10 -6.89 -7.73
CA VAL A 139 -9.88 -5.98 -8.85
C VAL A 139 -9.76 -4.54 -8.35
N ARG A 140 -10.61 -4.11 -7.42
CA ARG A 140 -10.55 -2.78 -6.80
C ARG A 140 -9.24 -2.58 -6.05
N GLY A 141 -8.84 -3.55 -5.22
CA GLY A 141 -7.56 -3.53 -4.50
C GLY A 141 -6.38 -3.43 -5.45
N PHE A 142 -6.38 -4.24 -6.52
CA PHE A 142 -5.34 -4.23 -7.54
C PHE A 142 -5.24 -2.88 -8.27
N VAL A 143 -6.37 -2.33 -8.75
CA VAL A 143 -6.40 -1.02 -9.42
C VAL A 143 -5.95 0.09 -8.48
N GLY A 144 -6.39 0.07 -7.22
CA GLY A 144 -5.92 1.00 -6.20
C GLY A 144 -4.39 0.97 -6.07
N HIS A 145 -3.80 -0.22 -5.99
CA HIS A 145 -2.36 -0.37 -5.90
C HIS A 145 -1.61 0.05 -7.17
N LEU A 146 -2.19 -0.10 -8.36
CA LEU A 146 -1.61 0.48 -9.58
C LEU A 146 -1.54 2.00 -9.48
N VAL A 147 -2.59 2.65 -8.98
CA VAL A 147 -2.60 4.11 -8.75
C VAL A 147 -1.56 4.50 -7.70
N PHE A 148 -1.45 3.74 -6.60
CA PHE A 148 -0.39 3.92 -5.61
C PHE A 148 1.00 3.89 -6.27
N GLY A 149 1.28 2.87 -7.08
CA GLY A 149 2.57 2.69 -7.74
C GLY A 149 2.89 3.82 -8.74
N LEU A 150 1.90 4.31 -9.48
CA LEU A 150 2.04 5.49 -10.34
C LEU A 150 2.29 6.76 -9.53
N GLY A 151 1.64 6.92 -8.37
CA GLY A 151 1.90 8.01 -7.44
C GLY A 151 3.33 8.01 -6.92
N VAL A 152 3.82 6.84 -6.47
CA VAL A 152 5.21 6.65 -6.05
C VAL A 152 6.17 7.02 -7.19
N ALA A 153 5.90 6.56 -8.41
CA ALA A 153 6.73 6.86 -9.57
C ALA A 153 6.79 8.36 -9.85
N ALA A 154 5.64 9.03 -9.91
CA ALA A 154 5.55 10.46 -10.17
C ALA A 154 6.30 11.29 -9.13
N THR A 155 6.11 11.01 -7.83
CA THR A 155 6.78 11.73 -6.76
C THR A 155 8.29 11.49 -6.77
N THR A 156 8.72 10.25 -7.01
CA THR A 156 10.16 9.90 -7.02
C THR A 156 10.87 10.53 -8.21
N GLU A 157 10.32 10.43 -9.42
CA GLU A 157 10.93 10.99 -10.63
C GLU A 157 10.97 12.53 -10.58
N LEU A 158 9.92 13.16 -10.05
CA LEU A 158 9.92 14.61 -9.82
C LEU A 158 11.02 15.00 -8.82
N GLY A 159 11.13 14.26 -7.70
CA GLY A 159 12.18 14.47 -6.71
C GLY A 159 13.58 14.31 -7.28
N TRP A 160 13.82 13.27 -8.08
CA TRP A 160 15.09 13.09 -8.77
C TRP A 160 15.39 14.23 -9.73
N LYS A 161 14.42 14.64 -10.55
CA LYS A 161 14.59 15.75 -11.50
C LYS A 161 14.97 17.06 -10.79
N LEU A 162 14.26 17.41 -9.70
CA LEU A 162 14.53 18.61 -8.91
C LEU A 162 15.90 18.60 -8.24
N LEU A 163 16.39 17.41 -7.88
CA LEU A 163 17.69 17.23 -7.23
C LEU A 163 18.84 16.95 -8.21
N GLY A 164 18.60 17.04 -9.53
CA GLY A 164 19.59 16.77 -10.56
C GLY A 164 20.09 15.31 -10.56
N ARG A 165 19.23 14.38 -10.13
CA ARG A 165 19.53 12.94 -10.05
C ARG A 165 19.00 12.21 -11.27
N ARG A 166 19.67 11.10 -11.58
CA ARG A 166 19.18 10.10 -12.52
C ARG A 166 18.96 8.78 -11.78
N PRO A 167 18.01 7.95 -12.25
CA PRO A 167 17.98 6.54 -11.90
C PRO A 167 19.32 5.88 -12.25
#